data_AF-A0AAD6JS11-F1
#
_entry.id   AF-A0AAD6JS11-F1
#
_cell.length_a   1.000
_cell.length_b   1.000
_cell.length_c   1.000
_cell.angle_alpha   90.00
_cell.angle_beta   90.00
_cell.angle_gamma   90.00
#
_symmetry.space_group_name_H-M   'P 1'
#
loop_
_entity.id
_entity.type
_entity.pdbx_description
1 polymer ?
#
loop_
_entity_poly.entity_id
_entity_poly.type
_entity_poly.pdbx_seq_one_letter_code
_entity_poly.pdbx_strand_id
1 'polypeptide(L)' 'MVRSTVVTCATASTGNRAPRGIMKPKRVSPEMADFIGAPEVSRTQALKLIWAHIKEHNLQV' A
#
# COMPACT_ATOMS: atom_id res chain seq x y z
N MET A 1 -4.08 46.68 7.64
CA MET A 1 -4.61 45.31 7.88
C MET A 1 -3.81 44.32 7.04
N VAL A 2 -2.72 43.77 7.57
CA VAL A 2 -2.01 42.65 6.93
C VAL A 2 -1.87 41.57 7.99
N ARG A 3 -2.69 40.53 7.89
CA ARG A 3 -2.62 39.36 8.78
C ARG A 3 -1.55 38.42 8.21
N SER A 4 -0.34 38.48 8.77
CA SER A 4 0.69 37.46 8.56
C SER A 4 0.24 36.15 9.20
N THR A 5 -0.10 35.15 8.39
CA THR A 5 -0.35 33.79 8.86
C THR A 5 0.96 33.02 8.86
N VAL A 6 1.49 32.74 10.04
CA VAL A 6 2.63 31.85 10.22
C VAL A 6 2.14 30.42 10.02
N VAL A 7 2.70 29.73 9.02
CA VAL A 7 2.48 28.29 8.82
C VAL A 7 3.43 27.55 9.78
N THR A 8 2.88 26.83 10.73
CA THR A 8 3.66 25.90 11.56
C THR A 8 3.66 24.53 10.89
N CYS A 9 4.81 24.10 10.37
CA CYS A 9 5.04 22.73 9.95
C CYS A 9 5.26 21.86 11.20
N ALA A 10 4.25 21.04 11.55
CA ALA A 10 4.36 20.09 12.65
C ALA A 10 5.31 18.95 12.28
N THR A 11 6.28 18.68 13.16
CA THR A 11 7.20 17.54 13.07
C THR A 11 6.43 16.24 13.34
N ALA A 12 6.39 15.36 12.35
CA ALA A 12 5.71 14.07 12.44
C ALA A 12 6.43 13.16 13.46
N SER A 13 5.74 12.83 14.55
CA SER A 13 6.22 11.92 15.58
C SER A 13 6.21 10.47 15.07
N THR A 14 7.40 9.85 15.05
CA THR A 14 7.64 8.43 14.74
C THR A 14 7.17 7.55 15.89
N GLY A 15 5.88 7.25 15.92
CA GLY A 15 5.32 6.17 16.75
C GLY A 15 5.07 4.94 15.89
N ASN A 16 5.34 3.74 16.41
CA ASN A 16 5.02 2.46 15.77
C ASN A 16 3.49 2.34 15.59
N ARG A 17 2.99 2.86 14.47
CA ARG A 17 1.55 2.86 14.17
C ARG A 17 1.18 1.46 13.71
N ALA A 18 0.38 0.77 14.52
CA ALA A 18 -0.24 -0.49 14.13
C ALA A 18 -0.87 -0.36 12.74
N PRO A 19 -0.74 -1.37 11.87
CA PRO A 19 -1.18 -1.30 10.48
C PRO A 19 -2.69 -1.04 10.43
N ARG A 20 -3.07 0.17 10.01
CA ARG A 20 -4.47 0.59 9.90
C ARG A 20 -5.03 0.26 8.51
N GLY A 21 -6.30 -0.16 8.48
CA GLY A 21 -7.16 -0.28 7.31
C GLY A 21 -6.56 -0.97 6.08
N ILE A 22 -5.86 -0.18 5.26
CA ILE A 22 -5.31 -0.56 3.95
C ILE A 22 -4.17 -1.57 4.03
N MET A 23 -3.38 -1.55 5.11
CA MET A 23 -2.25 -2.48 5.29
C MET A 23 -2.65 -3.75 6.04
N LYS A 24 -3.92 -3.89 6.46
CA LYS A 24 -4.37 -5.12 7.12
C LYS A 24 -4.34 -6.27 6.12
N PRO A 25 -3.66 -7.40 6.46
CA PRO A 25 -3.76 -8.62 5.67
C PRO A 25 -5.23 -9.03 5.59
N LYS A 26 -5.70 -9.29 4.37
CA LYS A 26 -7.05 -9.78 4.13
C LYS A 26 -6.93 -11.06 3.32
N ARG A 27 -7.88 -11.98 3.53
CA ARG A 27 -7.98 -13.19 2.70
C ARG A 27 -8.29 -12.83 1.26
N VAL A 28 -7.53 -13.43 0.35
CA VAL A 28 -7.71 -13.30 -1.09
C VAL A 28 -8.42 -14.55 -1.64
N SER A 29 -8.90 -14.48 -2.89
CA SER A 29 -9.45 -15.64 -3.58
C SER A 29 -8.38 -16.72 -3.78
N PRO A 30 -8.77 -18.00 -3.92
CA PRO A 30 -7.82 -19.11 -4.13
C PRO A 30 -6.86 -18.87 -5.31
N GLU A 31 -7.40 -18.45 -6.46
CA GLU A 31 -6.61 -18.12 -7.66
C GLU A 31 -5.52 -17.08 -7.40
N MET A 32 -5.84 -16.07 -6.58
CA MET A 32 -4.89 -15.00 -6.26
C MET A 32 -3.93 -15.42 -5.14
N ALA A 33 -4.33 -16.34 -4.27
CA ALA A 33 -3.43 -16.96 -3.30
C ALA A 33 -2.38 -17.82 -4.00
N ASP A 34 -2.76 -18.56 -5.05
CA ASP A 34 -1.83 -19.36 -5.85
C ASP A 34 -0.85 -18.49 -6.63
N PHE A 35 -1.33 -17.36 -7.18
CA PHE A 35 -0.47 -16.38 -7.85
C PHE A 35 0.54 -15.71 -6.90
N ILE A 36 0.13 -15.41 -5.66
CA ILE A 36 0.96 -14.68 -4.67
C ILE A 36 1.79 -15.64 -3.80
N GLY A 37 1.41 -16.92 -3.73
CA GLY A 37 1.97 -17.92 -2.82
C GLY A 37 1.56 -17.75 -1.36
N ALA A 38 0.54 -16.92 -1.07
CA ALA A 38 0.08 -16.66 0.29
C ALA A 38 -1.45 -16.50 0.37
N PRO A 39 -2.11 -17.13 1.36
CA PRO A 39 -3.57 -17.05 1.51
C PRO A 39 -4.07 -15.69 2.05
N GLU A 40 -3.19 -14.92 2.69
CA GLU A 40 -3.49 -13.60 3.23
C GLU A 40 -2.41 -12.61 2.82
N VAL A 41 -2.84 -11.48 2.25
CA VAL A 41 -1.92 -10.45 1.75
C VAL A 41 -2.51 -9.06 1.96
N SER A 42 -1.65 -8.06 2.17
CA SER A 42 -2.09 -6.67 2.21
C SER A 42 -2.40 -6.16 0.80
N ARG A 43 -3.35 -5.22 0.67
CA ARG A 43 -3.71 -4.65 -0.63
C ARG A 43 -2.51 -4.08 -1.38
N THR A 44 -1.60 -3.41 -0.67
CA THR A 44 -0.40 -2.80 -1.27
C THR A 44 0.57 -3.85 -1.80
N GLN A 45 0.70 -4.98 -1.10
CA GLN A 45 1.61 -6.05 -1.52
C GLN A 45 1.07 -6.80 -2.73
N ALA A 46 -0.24 -7.08 -2.77
CA ALA A 46 -0.88 -7.66 -3.96
C ALA A 46 -0.66 -6.79 -5.21
N LEU A 47 -0.83 -5.46 -5.09
CA LEU A 47 -0.60 -4.54 -6.21
C LEU A 47 0.85 -4.55 -6.71
N LYS A 48 1.84 -4.64 -5.81
CA LYS A 48 3.26 -4.70 -6.21
C LYS A 48 3.55 -5.95 -7.05
N LEU A 49 3.01 -7.09 -6.63
CA LEU A 49 3.21 -8.36 -7.33
C LEU A 49 2.52 -8.36 -8.69
N ILE A 50 1.27 -7.87 -8.76
CA ILE A 50 0.54 -7.71 -10.02
C ILE A 50 1.32 -6.80 -10.98
N TRP A 51 1.82 -5.65 -10.50
CA TRP A 51 2.61 -4.75 -11.33
C TRP A 51 3.88 -5.42 -11.85
N ALA A 52 4.62 -6.10 -10.97
CA ALA A 52 5.84 -6.81 -11.36
C ALA A 52 5.56 -7.82 -12.48
N HIS A 53 4.48 -8.60 -12.35
CA HIS A 53 4.05 -9.55 -13.36
C HIS A 53 3.65 -8.87 -14.68
N ILE A 54 2.88 -7.77 -14.63
CA ILE A 54 2.52 -6.99 -15.84
C ILE A 54 3.77 -6.53 -16.60
N LYS A 55 4.80 -6.06 -15.88
CA LYS A 55 6.05 -5.59 -16.48
C LYS A 55 6.89 -6.74 -17.04
N GLU A 56 7.07 -7.81 -16.28
CA GLU A 56 7.88 -8.97 -16.67
C GLU A 56 7.37 -9.62 -17.95
N HIS A 57 6.06 -9.72 -18.09
CA HIS A 57 5.42 -10.34 -19.24
C HIS A 57 5.06 -9.35 -20.36
N ASN A 58 5.46 -8.07 -20.26
CA ASN A 58 5.17 -7.03 -21.24
C ASN A 58 3.66 -6.95 -21.61
N LEU A 59 2.77 -7.13 -20.63
CA LEU A 59 1.31 -7.04 -20.85
C LEU A 59 0.81 -5.61 -21.03
N GLN A 60 1.70 -4.64 -20.84
CA GLN A 60 1.40 -3.23 -21.06
C GLN A 60 1.77 -2.86 -22.49
N VAL A 61 0.75 -2.60 -23.31
CA VAL A 61 0.86 -1.98 -24.64
C VAL A 61 1.15 -0.48 -24.55
#